data_AF-A0A6N8HEW1-F1
#
_entry.id   AF-A0A6N8HEW1-F1
#
_cell.length_a   1.000
_cell.length_b   1.000
_cell.length_c   1.000
_cell.angle_alpha   90.00
_cell.angle_beta   90.00
_cell.angle_gamma   90.00
#
_symmetry.space_group_name_H-M   'P 1'
#
loop_
_entity.id
_entity.type
_entity.pdbx_description
1 polymer ?
#
loop_
_entity_poly.entity_id
_entity_poly.type
_entity_poly.pdbx_seq_one_letter_code
_entity_poly.pdbx_strand_id
1 'polypeptide(L)'
;MKKKVLRKTETFLHFLTASIILIKGYDELTKHIFFPAFILLSFGLLVLVIMLLWRPLRIKPKEARRSCYFIEAPALLVISYVVYLEGRHTVPYIFLIAAFLYPAMGFISSKKWKKINKQHF
;
A
#
# COMPACT_ATOMS: atom_id res chain seq x y z
N MET A 1 18.42 -11.21 15.12
CA MET A 1 17.22 -11.84 14.50
C MET A 1 16.07 -10.87 14.15
N LYS A 2 15.74 -9.85 14.96
CA LYS A 2 14.57 -8.96 14.77
C LYS A 2 14.40 -8.31 13.37
N LYS A 3 15.49 -7.86 12.72
CA LYS A 3 15.44 -7.13 11.43
C LYS A 3 15.01 -7.99 10.22
N LYS A 4 15.27 -9.30 10.21
CA LYS A 4 14.91 -10.18 9.08
C LYS A 4 13.42 -10.55 9.12
N VAL A 5 12.88 -10.76 10.33
CA VAL A 5 11.46 -11.01 10.58
C VAL A 5 10.64 -9.79 10.16
N LEU A 6 11.00 -8.59 10.63
CA LEU A 6 10.32 -7.35 10.25
C LEU A 6 10.22 -7.15 8.73
N ARG A 7 11.31 -7.43 7.99
CA ARG A 7 11.29 -7.33 6.52
C ARG A 7 10.36 -8.34 5.86
N LYS A 8 10.29 -9.57 6.37
CA LYS A 8 9.34 -10.58 5.89
C LYS A 8 7.90 -10.13 6.15
N THR A 9 7.64 -9.60 7.35
CA THR A 9 6.32 -9.07 7.72
C THR A 9 5.91 -7.88 6.86
N GLU A 10 6.81 -6.91 6.60
CA GLU A 10 6.53 -5.78 5.68
C GLU A 10 6.19 -6.30 4.26
N THR A 11 6.96 -7.26 3.77
CA THR A 11 6.73 -7.83 2.43
C THR A 11 5.40 -8.56 2.37
N PHE A 12 5.07 -9.33 3.41
CA PHE A 12 3.78 -10.01 3.52
C PHE A 12 2.61 -9.02 3.62
N LEU A 13 2.77 -7.93 4.37
CA LEU A 13 1.78 -6.86 4.47
C LEU A 13 1.46 -6.29 3.09
N HIS A 14 2.48 -5.88 2.33
CA HIS A 14 2.27 -5.32 0.99
C HIS A 14 1.60 -6.31 0.04
N PHE A 15 1.96 -7.60 0.12
CA PHE A 15 1.33 -8.64 -0.67
C PHE A 15 -0.16 -8.80 -0.31
N LEU A 16 -0.49 -8.82 0.98
CA LEU A 16 -1.87 -8.93 1.46
C LEU A 16 -2.68 -7.70 1.05
N THR A 17 -2.13 -6.51 1.21
CA THR A 17 -2.78 -5.25 0.84
C THR A 17 -3.03 -5.17 -0.66
N ALA A 18 -2.04 -5.52 -1.49
CA ALA A 18 -2.22 -5.63 -2.93
C ALA A 18 -3.35 -6.61 -3.30
N SER A 19 -3.41 -7.76 -2.61
CA SER A 19 -4.47 -8.76 -2.83
C SER A 19 -5.86 -8.19 -2.49
N ILE A 20 -5.99 -7.49 -1.37
CA ILE A 20 -7.24 -6.82 -0.98
C ILE A 20 -7.65 -5.75 -2.01
N ILE A 21 -6.70 -4.93 -2.46
CA ILE A 21 -6.93 -3.91 -3.49
C ILE A 21 -7.42 -4.55 -4.79
N LEU A 22 -6.81 -5.65 -5.23
CA LEU A 22 -7.22 -6.37 -6.44
C LEU A 22 -8.60 -6.99 -6.31
N ILE A 23 -8.90 -7.63 -5.17
CA ILE A 23 -10.22 -8.20 -4.91
C ILE A 23 -11.29 -7.11 -4.95
N LYS A 24 -11.05 -5.95 -4.30
CA LYS A 24 -12.01 -4.84 -4.35
C LYS A 24 -12.13 -4.24 -5.75
N GLY A 25 -11.02 -4.08 -6.47
CA GLY A 25 -11.05 -3.63 -7.87
C GLY A 25 -11.86 -4.57 -8.78
N TYR A 26 -11.76 -5.89 -8.56
CA TYR A 26 -12.57 -6.87 -9.28
C TYR A 26 -14.06 -6.81 -8.88
N ASP A 27 -14.38 -6.64 -7.61
CA ASP A 27 -15.75 -6.42 -7.12
C ASP A 27 -16.39 -5.16 -7.73
N GLU A 28 -15.63 -4.09 -7.96
CA GLU A 28 -16.13 -2.92 -8.67
C GLU A 28 -16.35 -3.18 -10.17
N LEU A 29 -15.53 -4.01 -10.81
CA LEU A 29 -15.75 -4.42 -12.20
C LEU A 29 -17.05 -5.22 -12.35
N THR A 30 -17.33 -6.15 -11.42
CA THR A 30 -18.57 -6.95 -11.48
C THR A 30 -19.82 -6.10 -11.27
N LYS A 31 -19.68 -4.95 -10.60
CA LYS A 31 -20.73 -3.92 -10.46
C LYS A 31 -20.83 -2.95 -11.63
N HIS A 32 -20.01 -3.13 -12.68
CA HIS A 32 -19.89 -2.23 -13.82
C HIS A 32 -19.43 -0.81 -13.47
N ILE A 33 -18.77 -0.62 -12.31
CA ILE A 33 -18.23 0.67 -11.86
C ILE A 33 -16.76 0.77 -12.30
N PHE A 34 -16.56 0.98 -13.61
CA PHE A 34 -15.26 0.81 -14.26
C PHE A 34 -14.17 1.78 -13.79
N PHE A 35 -14.51 3.04 -13.51
CA PHE A 35 -13.52 4.07 -13.19
C PHE A 35 -12.70 3.75 -11.92
N PRO A 36 -13.30 3.59 -10.73
CA PRO A 36 -12.57 3.18 -9.53
C PRO A 36 -11.98 1.77 -9.67
N ALA A 37 -12.65 0.86 -10.38
CA ALA A 37 -12.16 -0.49 -10.60
C ALA A 37 -10.79 -0.51 -11.29
N PHE A 38 -10.64 0.20 -12.40
CA PHE A 38 -9.36 0.26 -13.13
C PHE A 38 -8.25 0.93 -12.34
N ILE A 39 -8.57 1.96 -11.55
CA ILE A 39 -7.61 2.62 -10.66
C ILE A 39 -7.09 1.62 -9.62
N LEU A 40 -7.99 0.90 -8.94
CA LEU A 40 -7.63 -0.08 -7.93
C LEU A 40 -6.82 -1.23 -8.52
N LEU A 41 -7.27 -1.79 -9.64
CA LEU A 41 -6.56 -2.89 -10.30
C LEU A 41 -5.15 -2.47 -10.74
N SER A 42 -5.01 -1.26 -11.31
CA SER A 42 -3.72 -0.73 -11.72
C SER A 42 -2.76 -0.57 -10.54
N PHE A 43 -3.23 -0.02 -9.41
CA PHE A 43 -2.41 0.11 -8.21
C PHE A 43 -2.05 -1.25 -7.59
N GLY A 44 -3.01 -2.17 -7.50
CA GLY A 44 -2.76 -3.52 -6.98
C GLY A 44 -1.74 -4.28 -7.83
N LEU A 45 -1.87 -4.24 -9.15
CA LEU A 45 -0.91 -4.86 -10.07
C LEU A 45 0.46 -4.18 -9.98
N LEU A 46 0.51 -2.85 -9.91
CA LEU A 46 1.78 -2.12 -9.78
C LEU A 46 2.54 -2.52 -8.51
N VAL A 47 1.85 -2.68 -7.38
CA VAL A 47 2.46 -3.14 -6.13
C VAL A 47 3.01 -4.56 -6.29
N LEU A 48 2.25 -5.48 -6.89
CA LEU A 48 2.72 -6.85 -7.14
C LEU A 48 3.94 -6.88 -8.07
N VAL A 49 3.93 -6.09 -9.14
CA VAL A 49 5.06 -5.95 -10.08
C VAL A 49 6.30 -5.46 -9.33
N ILE A 50 6.20 -4.39 -8.55
CA ILE A 50 7.33 -3.88 -7.77
C ILE A 50 7.83 -4.95 -6.78
N MET A 51 6.91 -5.67 -6.14
CA MET A 51 7.25 -6.69 -5.16
C MET A 51 7.92 -7.95 -5.73
N LEU A 52 7.48 -8.43 -6.89
CA LEU A 52 7.98 -9.65 -7.52
C LEU A 52 9.19 -9.36 -8.40
N LEU A 53 9.21 -8.21 -9.06
CA LEU A 53 10.18 -7.85 -10.10
C LEU A 53 11.18 -6.77 -9.65
N TRP A 54 11.32 -6.47 -8.35
CA TRP A 54 12.33 -5.49 -7.89
C TRP A 54 13.76 -5.82 -8.35
N ARG A 55 14.12 -7.11 -8.46
CA ARG A 55 15.45 -7.55 -8.94
C ARG A 55 15.68 -7.19 -10.41
N PRO A 56 14.85 -7.62 -11.37
CA PRO A 56 15.02 -7.25 -12.78
C PRO A 56 14.85 -5.75 -13.01
N LEU A 57 14.02 -5.06 -12.21
CA LEU A 57 13.86 -3.60 -12.26
C LEU A 57 15.07 -2.83 -11.70
N ARG A 58 16.10 -3.52 -11.18
CA ARG A 58 17.31 -2.94 -10.57
C ARG A 58 17.01 -1.98 -9.40
N ILE A 59 15.88 -2.18 -8.72
CA ILE A 59 15.46 -1.35 -7.59
C ILE A 59 16.03 -1.95 -6.31
N LYS A 60 16.57 -1.11 -5.40
CA LYS A 60 17.02 -1.63 -4.10
C LYS A 60 15.81 -2.15 -3.32
N PRO A 61 15.92 -3.29 -2.62
CA PRO A 61 14.77 -3.89 -1.94
C PRO A 61 14.16 -2.96 -0.87
N LYS A 62 14.92 -2.02 -0.33
CA LYS A 62 14.41 -1.00 0.59
C LYS A 62 13.55 0.05 -0.11
N GLU A 63 13.96 0.47 -1.31
CA GLU A 63 13.25 1.47 -2.12
C GLU A 63 11.95 0.87 -2.66
N ALA A 64 11.97 -0.38 -3.13
CA ALA A 64 10.78 -1.11 -3.57
C ALA A 64 9.67 -1.13 -2.49
N ARG A 65 9.99 -1.57 -1.26
CA ARG A 65 9.01 -1.56 -0.15
C ARG A 65 8.50 -0.16 0.18
N ARG A 66 9.38 0.85 0.12
CA ARG A 66 8.99 2.22 0.37
C ARG A 66 8.00 2.72 -0.68
N SER A 67 8.25 2.43 -1.95
CA SER A 67 7.32 2.77 -3.03
C SER A 67 5.97 2.10 -2.83
N CYS A 68 5.93 0.83 -2.41
CA CYS A 68 4.67 0.14 -2.11
C CYS A 68 3.81 0.92 -1.10
N TYR A 69 4.39 1.39 0.02
CA TYR A 69 3.65 2.21 1.00
C TYR A 69 2.99 3.45 0.37
N PHE A 70 3.70 4.14 -0.53
CA PHE A 70 3.19 5.36 -1.16
C PHE A 70 2.19 5.08 -2.28
N ILE A 71 2.23 3.90 -2.89
CA ILE A 71 1.28 3.48 -3.93
C ILE A 71 0.00 2.91 -3.31
N GLU A 72 0.14 2.13 -2.24
CA GLU A 72 -1.01 1.55 -1.53
C GLU A 72 -1.84 2.61 -0.81
N ALA A 73 -1.22 3.68 -0.32
CA ALA A 73 -1.90 4.77 0.38
C ALA A 73 -3.06 5.41 -0.43
N PRO A 74 -2.85 5.93 -1.66
CA PRO A 74 -3.94 6.44 -2.47
C PRO A 74 -4.92 5.34 -2.90
N ALA A 75 -4.47 4.10 -3.10
CA ALA A 75 -5.38 2.99 -3.40
C ALA A 75 -6.34 2.71 -2.23
N LEU A 76 -5.84 2.69 -1.00
CA LEU A 76 -6.64 2.53 0.22
C LEU A 76 -7.60 3.72 0.43
N LEU A 77 -7.19 4.94 0.05
CA LEU A 77 -8.06 6.11 0.07
C LEU A 77 -9.22 5.95 -0.92
N VAL A 78 -8.94 5.47 -2.13
CA VAL A 78 -9.99 5.17 -3.12
C VAL A 78 -10.94 4.09 -2.62
N ILE A 79 -10.43 3.02 -1.99
CA ILE A 79 -11.28 1.99 -1.36
C ILE A 79 -12.17 2.61 -0.28
N SER A 80 -11.60 3.43 0.61
CA SER A 80 -12.39 4.12 1.64
C SER A 80 -13.52 4.92 1.03
N TYR A 81 -13.24 5.69 -0.03
CA TYR A 81 -14.24 6.52 -0.68
C TYR A 81 -15.34 5.69 -1.35
N VAL A 82 -14.96 4.67 -2.12
CA VAL A 82 -15.91 3.77 -2.81
C VAL A 82 -16.80 3.06 -1.79
N VAL A 83 -16.22 2.47 -0.75
CA VAL A 83 -16.98 1.73 0.28
C VAL A 83 -17.89 2.67 1.10
N TYR A 84 -17.53 3.94 1.24
CA TYR A 84 -18.40 4.95 1.84
C TYR A 84 -19.62 5.22 0.95
N LEU A 85 -19.43 5.35 -0.36
CA LEU A 85 -20.53 5.51 -1.33
C LEU A 85 -21.45 4.27 -1.39
N GLU A 86 -20.93 3.08 -1.11
CA GLU A 86 -21.72 1.85 -0.96
C GLU A 86 -22.59 1.82 0.31
N GLY A 87 -22.55 2.86 1.14
CA GLY A 87 -23.36 2.97 2.37
C GLY A 87 -22.84 2.13 3.54
N ARG A 88 -21.59 1.63 3.47
CA ARG A 88 -20.97 0.93 4.61
C ARG A 88 -20.45 1.97 5.61
N HIS A 89 -20.80 1.83 6.88
CA HIS A 89 -20.47 2.86 7.87
C HIS A 89 -19.08 2.72 8.51
N THR A 90 -18.66 1.51 8.91
CA THR A 90 -17.42 1.33 9.71
C THR A 90 -16.19 1.03 8.85
N VAL A 91 -16.37 0.27 7.77
CA VAL A 91 -15.30 -0.20 6.90
C VAL A 91 -14.51 0.95 6.24
N PRO A 92 -15.14 2.03 5.72
CA PRO A 92 -14.40 3.16 5.14
C PRO A 92 -13.38 3.77 6.08
N TYR A 93 -13.75 3.98 7.35
CA TYR A 93 -12.86 4.63 8.31
C TYR A 93 -11.59 3.83 8.56
N ILE A 94 -11.67 2.49 8.55
CA ILE A 94 -10.49 1.63 8.69
C ILE A 94 -9.54 1.83 7.50
N PHE A 95 -10.08 1.86 6.27
CA PHE A 95 -9.29 2.10 5.06
C PHE A 95 -8.74 3.53 5.00
N LEU A 96 -9.48 4.52 5.48
CA LEU A 96 -9.04 5.91 5.59
C LEU A 96 -7.86 6.04 6.55
N ILE A 97 -7.98 5.46 7.76
CA ILE A 97 -6.90 5.43 8.74
C ILE A 97 -5.67 4.73 8.14
N ALA A 98 -5.86 3.60 7.47
CA ALA A 98 -4.78 2.89 6.79
C ALA A 98 -4.11 3.76 5.72
N ALA A 99 -4.87 4.50 4.92
CA ALA A 99 -4.35 5.39 3.89
C ALA A 99 -3.39 6.46 4.46
N PHE A 100 -3.59 6.92 5.70
CA PHE A 100 -2.67 7.84 6.38
C PHE A 100 -1.51 7.14 7.09
N LEU A 101 -1.72 5.94 7.65
CA LEU A 101 -0.68 5.19 8.35
C LEU A 101 0.40 4.65 7.39
N TYR A 102 0.04 4.23 6.18
CA TYR A 102 0.99 3.70 5.20
C TYR A 102 2.10 4.71 4.82
N PRO A 103 1.81 5.97 4.43
CA PRO A 103 2.85 6.93 4.11
C PRO A 103 3.64 7.35 5.36
N ALA A 104 3.02 7.39 6.55
CA ALA A 104 3.73 7.61 7.81
C ALA A 104 4.78 6.51 8.06
N MET A 105 4.41 5.24 7.88
CA MET A 105 5.33 4.10 7.97
C MET A 105 6.42 4.15 6.89
N GLY A 106 6.07 4.52 5.65
CA GLY A 106 7.01 4.75 4.56
C GLY A 106 8.02 5.88 4.86
N PHE A 107 7.61 6.90 5.63
CA PHE A 107 8.48 7.98 6.10
C PHE A 107 9.42 7.53 7.21
N ILE A 108 8.90 6.83 8.24
CA ILE A 108 9.69 6.28 9.35
C ILE A 108 10.76 5.29 8.83
N SER A 109 10.41 4.48 7.83
CA SER A 109 11.34 3.53 7.19
C SER A 109 12.48 4.23 6.42
N SER A 110 12.34 5.52 6.13
CA SER A 110 13.30 6.30 5.32
C SER A 110 14.65 6.56 5.99
N LYS A 111 15.67 6.87 5.18
CA LYS A 111 16.97 7.34 5.70
C LYS A 111 16.87 8.74 6.34
N LYS A 112 15.88 9.55 5.94
CA LYS A 112 15.71 10.95 6.38
C LYS A 112 15.34 10.99 7.87
N TRP A 113 14.40 10.15 8.31
CA TRP A 113 14.09 9.94 9.73
C TRP A 113 15.34 9.55 10.55
N LYS A 114 16.13 8.59 10.04
CA LYS A 114 17.36 8.15 10.72
C LYS A 114 18.45 9.23 10.81
N LYS A 115 18.46 10.20 9.90
CA LYS A 115 19.42 11.33 9.94
C LYS A 115 18.96 12.39 10.95
N ILE A 116 17.67 12.73 10.96
CA ILE A 116 17.07 13.66 11.92
C ILE A 116 17.30 13.15 13.36
N ASN A 117 16.98 11.89 13.62
CA ASN A 117 17.21 11.29 14.93
C ASN A 117 18.70 11.15 15.32
N LYS A 118 19.64 11.27 14.37
CA LYS A 118 21.08 11.24 14.65
C LYS A 118 21.67 12.63 14.91
N GLN A 119 20.95 13.70 14.63
CA GLN A 119 21.39 15.08 14.84
C GLN A 119 20.82 15.69 16.14
N HIS A 120 19.83 15.03 16.74
CA HIS A 120 19.20 15.43 18.00
C HIS A 120 19.66 14.61 19.22
N PHE A 121 20.62 13.70 19.04
CA PHE A 121 21.36 12.98 20.08
C PHE A 121 22.86 13.16 19.82
#